data_AF-T1HW97-F1
#
_entry.id   AF-T1HW97-F1
#
_cell.length_a   1.000
_cell.length_b   1.000
_cell.length_c   1.000
_cell.angle_alpha   90.00
_cell.angle_beta   90.00
_cell.angle_gamma   90.00
#
_symmetry.space_group_name_H-M   'P 1'
#
loop_
_entity.id
_entity.type
_entity.pdbx_description
1 polymer ?
#
loop_
_entity_poly.entity_id
_entity_poly.type
_entity_poly.pdbx_seq_one_letter_code
_entity_poly.pdbx_strand_id
1 'polypeptide(L)'
;MQNTTEKKWILEKYSKWINNRWKMMNDDPKKEMSILIINNHLLLVGGNVTFECYSLAQNNNGIMVSFKEKTHVIYTQCHDSGLKFRVLFKTLADAKDCAEELRKYIQVNDEGNKIEKKEETYSEILVRLVKGGSKTNLPAPLSIPDDYPIESAIKLCILDPGFPEFVSKVEKVINNFTNPPL
;
A
#
# COMPACT_ATOMS: atom_id res chain seq x y z
N MET A 1 -1.51 -30.50 -5.10
CA MET A 1 -0.21 -29.84 -4.88
C MET A 1 -0.09 -28.73 -5.91
N GLN A 2 -0.20 -27.47 -5.50
CA GLN A 2 -0.04 -26.34 -6.44
C GLN A 2 1.46 -26.14 -6.69
N ASN A 3 1.87 -26.17 -7.96
CA ASN A 3 3.25 -25.84 -8.35
C ASN A 3 3.52 -24.40 -7.91
N THR A 4 4.44 -24.25 -6.97
CA THR A 4 4.85 -22.93 -6.49
C THR A 4 5.85 -22.37 -7.50
N THR A 5 5.43 -21.40 -8.31
CA THR A 5 6.33 -20.76 -9.26
C THR A 5 7.20 -19.76 -8.50
N GLU A 6 8.46 -20.12 -8.24
CA GLU A 6 9.46 -19.20 -7.71
C GLU A 6 10.16 -18.46 -8.85
N LYS A 7 10.24 -17.13 -8.74
CA LYS A 7 11.04 -16.29 -9.62
C LYS A 7 12.02 -15.47 -8.79
N LYS A 8 13.27 -15.37 -9.25
CA LYS A 8 14.37 -14.72 -8.52
C LYS A 8 15.22 -13.91 -9.48
N TRP A 9 15.56 -12.68 -9.09
CA TRP A 9 16.48 -11.82 -9.82
C TRP A 9 17.55 -11.27 -8.89
N ILE A 10 18.79 -11.23 -9.38
CA ILE A 10 19.92 -10.75 -8.60
C ILE A 10 20.09 -9.24 -8.75
N LEU A 11 20.36 -8.58 -7.64
CA LEU A 11 20.48 -7.14 -7.54
C LEU A 11 21.94 -6.71 -7.39
N GLU A 12 22.26 -5.57 -7.98
CA GLU A 12 23.51 -4.84 -7.76
C GLU A 12 23.42 -4.00 -6.48
N LYS A 13 22.29 -3.30 -6.27
CA LYS A 13 22.11 -2.40 -5.12
C LYS A 13 20.68 -2.42 -4.59
N TYR A 14 20.56 -2.12 -3.30
CA TYR A 14 19.31 -1.88 -2.61
C TYR A 14 19.44 -0.65 -1.71
N SER A 15 18.42 0.22 -1.73
CA SER A 15 18.38 1.42 -0.89
C SER A 15 16.97 1.70 -0.40
N LYS A 16 16.85 2.21 0.83
CA LYS A 16 15.59 2.69 1.41
C LYS A 16 15.55 4.21 1.46
N TRP A 17 14.37 4.79 1.31
CA TRP A 17 14.14 6.22 1.54
C TRP A 17 13.90 6.47 3.02
N ILE A 18 14.85 7.09 3.70
CA ILE A 18 14.82 7.31 5.15
C ILE A 18 15.25 8.75 5.42
N ASN A 19 14.43 9.52 6.11
CA ASN A 19 14.67 10.94 6.44
C ASN A 19 14.97 11.77 5.17
N ASN A 20 14.12 11.65 4.16
CA ASN A 20 14.21 12.37 2.89
C ASN A 20 15.52 12.15 2.10
N ARG A 21 16.16 11.00 2.29
CA ARG A 21 17.33 10.61 1.52
C ARG A 21 17.36 9.10 1.26
N TRP A 22 17.96 8.72 0.13
CA TRP A 22 18.27 7.31 -0.15
C TRP A 22 19.44 6.87 0.72
N LYS A 23 19.24 5.82 1.52
CA LYS A 23 20.31 5.14 2.25
C LYS A 23 20.51 3.76 1.65
N MET A 24 21.75 3.43 1.30
CA MET A 24 22.10 2.05 0.98
C MET A 24 21.89 1.18 2.21
N MET A 25 21.34 0.00 1.99
CA MET A 25 21.02 -0.95 3.06
C MET A 25 21.89 -2.20 3.00
N ASN A 26 22.71 -2.33 1.95
CA ASN A 26 23.72 -3.37 1.84
C ASN A 26 25.11 -2.72 1.82
N ASP A 27 25.76 -2.72 2.97
CA ASP A 27 27.11 -2.18 3.14
C ASP A 27 28.19 -3.26 2.88
N ASP A 28 27.79 -4.54 2.77
CA ASP A 28 28.70 -5.65 2.47
C ASP A 28 28.69 -5.98 0.97
N PRO A 29 29.75 -5.64 0.22
CA PRO A 29 29.83 -5.92 -1.21
C PRO A 29 29.89 -7.41 -1.55
N LYS A 30 30.19 -8.29 -0.57
CA LYS A 30 30.21 -9.74 -0.78
C LYS A 30 28.83 -10.37 -0.63
N LYS A 31 27.87 -9.66 -0.03
CA LYS A 31 26.54 -10.17 0.22
C LYS A 31 25.66 -9.98 -1.02
N GLU A 32 25.39 -11.08 -1.72
CA GLU A 32 24.47 -11.05 -2.86
C GLU A 32 23.05 -10.75 -2.40
N MET A 33 22.44 -9.76 -3.05
CA MET A 33 21.06 -9.35 -2.83
C MET A 33 20.19 -9.87 -3.97
N SER A 34 18.96 -10.28 -3.66
CA SER A 34 18.01 -10.73 -4.66
C SER A 34 16.60 -10.33 -4.31
N ILE A 35 15.78 -10.12 -5.33
CA ILE A 35 14.34 -9.96 -5.21
C ILE A 35 13.67 -11.24 -5.70
N LEU A 36 12.68 -11.72 -4.95
CA LEU A 36 11.95 -12.94 -5.25
C LEU A 36 10.46 -12.69 -5.30
N ILE A 37 9.78 -13.43 -6.17
CA ILE A 37 8.34 -13.60 -6.13
C ILE A 37 8.06 -15.08 -5.88
N ILE A 38 7.45 -15.38 -4.75
CA ILE A 38 7.09 -16.74 -4.33
C ILE A 38 5.74 -16.70 -3.62
N ASN A 39 4.81 -17.59 -3.97
CA ASN A 39 3.47 -17.67 -3.33
C ASN A 39 2.74 -16.31 -3.25
N ASN A 40 2.77 -15.50 -4.32
CA ASN A 40 2.22 -14.14 -4.33
C ASN A 40 2.83 -13.22 -3.26
N HIS A 41 4.09 -13.42 -2.89
CA HIS A 41 4.82 -12.51 -2.01
C HIS A 41 6.05 -11.98 -2.73
N LEU A 42 6.29 -10.69 -2.60
CA LEU A 42 7.53 -10.02 -2.99
C LEU A 42 8.48 -10.03 -1.80
N LEU A 43 9.62 -10.68 -1.94
CA LEU A 43 10.66 -10.70 -0.92
C LEU A 43 11.93 -10.04 -1.45
N LEU A 44 12.58 -9.26 -0.60
CA LEU A 44 13.93 -8.81 -0.82
C LEU A 44 14.84 -9.48 0.19
N VAL A 45 15.81 -10.27 -0.28
CA VAL A 45 16.70 -11.05 0.59
C VAL A 45 18.15 -10.76 0.27
N GLY A 46 19.01 -10.90 1.28
CA GLY A 46 20.45 -10.96 1.11
C GLY A 46 21.04 -11.96 2.08
N GLY A 47 21.79 -12.94 1.57
CA GLY A 47 22.19 -14.11 2.35
C GLY A 47 20.97 -14.77 3.00
N ASN A 48 21.00 -14.94 4.33
CA ASN A 48 19.92 -15.54 5.12
C ASN A 48 18.97 -14.50 5.76
N VAL A 49 19.02 -13.24 5.32
CA VAL A 49 18.24 -12.14 5.91
C VAL A 49 17.22 -11.64 4.89
N THR A 50 15.96 -11.62 5.30
CA THR A 50 14.88 -10.94 4.56
C THR A 50 14.83 -9.48 5.00
N PHE A 51 15.01 -8.57 4.05
CA PHE A 51 14.98 -7.13 4.27
C PHE A 51 13.59 -6.54 4.08
N GLU A 52 12.82 -7.09 3.13
CA GLU A 52 11.46 -6.67 2.81
C GLU A 52 10.62 -7.91 2.51
N CYS A 53 9.33 -7.85 2.89
CA CYS A 53 8.36 -8.88 2.57
C CYS A 53 6.99 -8.23 2.41
N TYR A 54 6.40 -8.37 1.22
CA TYR A 54 5.10 -7.78 0.91
C TYR A 54 4.19 -8.78 0.20
N SER A 55 2.91 -8.78 0.56
CA SER A 55 1.90 -9.56 -0.14
C SER A 55 1.52 -8.90 -1.46
N LEU A 56 1.54 -9.69 -2.53
CA LEU A 56 1.08 -9.36 -3.89
C LEU A 56 -0.33 -9.92 -4.16
N ALA A 57 -1.09 -10.24 -3.11
CA ALA A 57 -2.47 -10.71 -3.27
C ALA A 57 -3.32 -9.70 -4.07
N GLN A 58 -4.28 -10.22 -4.85
CA GLN A 58 -5.13 -9.42 -5.72
C GLN A 58 -5.81 -8.28 -4.94
N ASN A 59 -5.91 -7.09 -5.56
CA ASN A 59 -6.43 -5.84 -5.01
C ASN A 59 -5.53 -5.10 -4.01
N ASN A 60 -4.24 -5.44 -3.90
CA ASN A 60 -3.32 -4.63 -3.12
C ASN A 60 -2.92 -3.34 -3.86
N ASN A 61 -3.81 -2.33 -3.81
CA ASN A 61 -3.52 -0.98 -4.31
C ASN A 61 -2.44 -0.26 -3.49
N GLY A 62 -2.01 -0.83 -2.37
CA GLY A 62 -0.96 -0.27 -1.52
C GLY A 62 0.43 -0.38 -2.12
N ILE A 63 0.66 -1.20 -3.17
CA ILE A 63 2.00 -1.37 -3.77
C ILE A 63 2.01 -0.82 -5.18
N MET A 64 2.95 0.09 -5.44
CA MET A 64 3.24 0.62 -6.77
C MET A 64 4.71 0.45 -7.08
N VAL A 65 5.00 0.08 -8.32
CA VAL A 65 6.36 -0.02 -8.81
C VAL A 65 6.53 0.96 -9.96
N SER A 66 7.57 1.78 -9.93
CA SER A 66 8.04 2.49 -11.11
C SER A 66 9.34 1.89 -11.62
N PHE A 67 9.42 1.77 -12.93
CA PHE A 67 10.53 1.15 -13.63
C PHE A 67 11.21 2.18 -14.54
N LYS A 68 12.55 2.24 -14.44
CA LYS A 68 13.40 3.02 -15.34
C LYS A 68 14.73 2.32 -15.53
N GLU A 69 15.06 1.96 -16.77
CA GLU A 69 16.31 1.27 -17.12
C GLU A 69 16.54 0.01 -16.26
N LYS A 70 17.58 -0.03 -15.43
CA LYS A 70 17.87 -1.16 -14.53
C LYS A 70 17.30 -0.98 -13.13
N THR A 71 16.53 0.07 -12.88
CA THR A 71 16.11 0.47 -11.53
C THR A 71 14.62 0.30 -11.37
N HIS A 72 14.22 -0.39 -10.30
CA HIS A 72 12.84 -0.39 -9.82
C HIS A 72 12.77 0.43 -8.55
N VAL A 73 11.80 1.33 -8.48
CA VAL A 73 11.42 2.02 -7.27
C VAL A 73 10.09 1.45 -6.83
N ILE A 74 10.06 0.87 -5.64
CA ILE A 74 8.87 0.27 -5.06
C ILE A 74 8.39 1.18 -3.94
N TYR A 75 7.13 1.58 -4.05
CA TYR A 75 6.40 2.31 -3.03
C TYR A 75 5.34 1.39 -2.44
N THR A 76 5.28 1.35 -1.11
CA THR A 76 4.26 0.60 -0.38
C THR A 76 3.59 1.52 0.64
N GLN A 77 2.28 1.70 0.52
CA GLN A 77 1.46 2.39 1.50
C GLN A 77 0.99 1.40 2.56
N CYS A 78 1.32 1.69 3.82
CA CYS A 78 0.84 0.98 4.99
C CYS A 78 0.15 1.99 5.91
N HIS A 79 -1.19 1.96 5.92
CA HIS A 79 -2.02 2.94 6.61
C HIS A 79 -1.62 4.38 6.24
N ASP A 80 -1.20 5.18 7.22
CA ASP A 80 -0.81 6.58 7.05
C ASP A 80 0.68 6.77 6.71
N SER A 81 1.43 5.67 6.56
CA SER A 81 2.86 5.70 6.28
C SER A 81 3.19 5.13 4.90
N GLY A 82 3.97 5.88 4.13
CA GLY A 82 4.54 5.42 2.87
C GLY A 82 5.97 4.93 3.07
N LEU A 83 6.24 3.68 2.73
CA LEU A 83 7.59 3.15 2.63
C LEU A 83 8.02 3.17 1.17
N LYS A 84 9.28 3.53 0.93
CA LYS A 84 9.84 3.59 -0.41
C LYS A 84 11.23 2.98 -0.40
N PHE A 85 11.45 2.05 -1.32
CA PHE A 85 12.75 1.48 -1.56
C PHE A 85 13.04 1.42 -3.05
N ARG A 86 14.32 1.29 -3.40
CA ARG A 86 14.74 1.10 -4.78
C ARG A 86 15.73 -0.04 -4.85
N VAL A 87 15.67 -0.75 -5.96
CA VAL A 87 16.60 -1.83 -6.30
C VAL A 87 17.19 -1.55 -7.67
N LEU A 88 18.48 -1.85 -7.81
CA LEU A 88 19.21 -1.80 -9.07
C LEU A 88 19.53 -3.23 -9.48
N PHE A 89 19.10 -3.65 -10.66
CA PHE A 89 19.37 -4.99 -11.19
C PHE A 89 20.74 -5.03 -11.87
N LYS A 90 21.39 -6.20 -11.89
CA LYS A 90 22.66 -6.40 -12.60
C LYS A 90 22.49 -6.11 -14.10
N THR A 91 21.39 -6.57 -14.69
CA THR A 91 21.10 -6.39 -16.12
C THR A 91 19.76 -5.69 -16.36
N LEU A 92 19.62 -5.05 -17.53
CA LEU A 92 18.36 -4.47 -17.98
C LEU A 92 17.32 -5.56 -18.30
N ALA A 93 17.78 -6.73 -18.77
CA ALA A 93 16.90 -7.84 -19.07
C ALA A 93 16.21 -8.36 -17.80
N ASP A 94 16.96 -8.52 -16.71
CA ASP A 94 16.41 -8.96 -15.42
C ASP A 94 15.40 -7.96 -14.86
N ALA A 95 15.68 -6.66 -14.99
CA ALA A 95 14.76 -5.62 -14.55
C ALA A 95 13.44 -5.69 -15.33
N LYS A 96 13.51 -5.78 -16.66
CA LYS A 96 12.33 -5.92 -17.52
C LYS A 96 11.53 -7.19 -17.21
N ASP A 97 12.19 -8.34 -17.09
CA ASP A 97 11.54 -9.61 -16.76
C ASP A 97 10.84 -9.55 -15.39
N CYS A 98 11.48 -8.95 -14.39
CA CYS A 98 10.89 -8.71 -13.08
C CYS A 98 9.67 -7.79 -13.15
N ALA A 99 9.73 -6.73 -13.95
CA ALA A 99 8.62 -5.79 -14.14
C ALA A 99 7.41 -6.48 -14.78
N GLU A 100 7.62 -7.29 -15.82
CA GLU A 100 6.55 -8.09 -16.45
C GLU A 100 5.91 -9.08 -15.47
N GLU A 101 6.72 -9.73 -14.62
CA GLU A 101 6.18 -10.63 -13.61
C GLU A 101 5.33 -9.87 -12.57
N LEU A 102 5.81 -8.71 -12.10
CA LEU A 102 5.09 -7.88 -11.13
C LEU A 102 3.77 -7.32 -11.69
N ARG A 103 3.69 -7.02 -12.99
CA ARG A 103 2.46 -6.54 -13.65
C ARG A 103 1.29 -7.49 -13.53
N LYS A 104 1.53 -8.78 -13.31
CA LYS A 104 0.47 -9.78 -13.09
C LYS A 104 -0.27 -9.58 -11.76
N TYR A 105 0.34 -8.86 -10.82
CA TYR A 105 -0.16 -8.72 -9.45
C TYR A 105 -0.48 -7.28 -9.07
N ILE A 106 0.34 -6.33 -9.52
CA ILE A 106 0.31 -4.93 -9.06
C ILE A 106 0.53 -3.96 -10.23
N GLN A 107 0.25 -2.68 -9.99
CA GLN A 107 0.52 -1.64 -10.97
C GLN A 107 2.03 -1.38 -11.09
N VAL A 108 2.55 -1.50 -12.31
CA VAL A 108 3.92 -1.15 -12.67
C VAL A 108 3.90 -0.03 -13.72
N ASN A 109 4.40 1.14 -13.34
CA ASN A 109 4.50 2.31 -14.22
C ASN A 109 5.87 2.32 -14.91
N ASP A 110 5.86 2.39 -16.23
CA ASP A 110 7.07 2.62 -17.03
C ASP A 110 7.21 4.12 -17.27
N GLU A 111 8.39 4.72 -17.05
CA GLU A 111 8.62 6.17 -17.21
C GLU A 111 8.45 6.67 -18.68
N GLY A 112 8.02 5.82 -19.61
CA GLY A 112 7.56 6.19 -20.96
C GLY A 112 6.07 6.54 -21.08
N ASN A 113 5.23 6.21 -20.09
CA ASN A 113 3.81 6.53 -20.08
C ASN A 113 3.48 7.29 -18.81
N LYS A 114 3.47 8.63 -18.90
CA LYS A 114 2.80 9.48 -17.90
C LYS A 114 1.31 9.19 -17.95
N ILE A 115 0.87 8.15 -17.26
CA ILE A 115 -0.50 8.14 -16.76
C ILE A 115 -0.46 9.08 -15.56
N GLU A 116 -0.84 10.33 -15.79
CA GLU A 116 -1.28 11.23 -14.72
C GLU A 116 -2.46 10.56 -14.03
N LYS A 117 -2.19 9.65 -13.08
CA LYS A 117 -3.18 9.32 -12.07
C LYS A 117 -3.27 10.57 -11.22
N LYS A 118 -4.28 11.39 -11.53
CA LYS A 118 -4.85 12.32 -10.58
C LYS A 118 -5.14 11.48 -9.33
N GLU A 119 -4.38 11.70 -8.26
CA GLU A 119 -4.67 11.09 -6.97
C GLU A 119 -6.07 11.54 -6.60
N GLU A 120 -7.07 10.68 -6.82
CA GLU A 120 -8.43 10.94 -6.36
C GLU A 120 -8.37 10.89 -4.84
N THR A 121 -8.50 12.06 -4.22
CA THR A 121 -8.63 12.16 -2.77
C THR A 121 -9.89 11.42 -2.33
N TYR A 122 -9.91 10.91 -1.09
CA TYR A 122 -11.12 10.30 -0.51
C TYR A 122 -12.35 11.21 -0.67
N SER A 123 -12.15 12.53 -0.59
CA SER A 123 -13.17 13.54 -0.86
C SER A 123 -13.71 13.50 -2.30
N GLU A 124 -12.85 13.36 -3.31
CA GLU A 124 -13.26 13.22 -4.71
C GLU A 124 -13.96 11.89 -4.97
N ILE A 125 -13.53 10.80 -4.34
CA ILE A 125 -14.18 9.49 -4.39
C ILE A 125 -15.59 9.58 -3.78
N LEU A 126 -15.73 10.22 -2.61
CA LEU A 126 -17.03 10.40 -1.94
C LEU A 126 -17.97 11.27 -2.78
N VAL A 127 -17.47 12.39 -3.31
CA VAL A 127 -18.25 13.28 -4.18
C VAL A 127 -18.71 12.56 -5.44
N ARG A 128 -17.89 11.66 -6.01
CA ARG A 128 -18.25 10.88 -7.18
C ARG A 128 -19.26 9.78 -6.87
N LEU A 129 -19.19 9.16 -5.70
CA LEU A 129 -20.19 8.20 -5.20
C LEU A 129 -21.53 8.86 -4.88
N VAL A 130 -21.52 10.09 -4.38
CA VAL A 130 -22.73 10.85 -4.06
C VAL A 130 -23.36 11.49 -5.31
N LYS A 131 -22.55 11.96 -6.27
CA LYS A 131 -23.04 12.58 -7.53
C LYS A 131 -23.35 11.56 -8.63
N GLY A 132 -22.64 10.44 -8.66
CA GLY A 132 -22.95 9.32 -9.54
C GLY A 132 -24.07 8.52 -8.91
N GLY A 133 -25.32 8.84 -9.26
CA GLY A 133 -26.56 8.22 -8.80
C GLY A 133 -26.72 6.72 -9.11
N SER A 134 -25.66 5.93 -8.95
CA SER A 134 -25.75 4.50 -8.76
C SER A 134 -26.35 4.27 -7.37
N LYS A 135 -27.51 3.61 -7.34
CA LYS A 135 -28.02 2.92 -6.17
C LYS A 135 -27.00 1.87 -5.76
N THR A 136 -25.94 2.30 -5.08
CA THR A 136 -25.05 1.39 -4.40
C THR A 136 -25.83 0.94 -3.18
N ASN A 137 -26.47 -0.22 -3.31
CA ASN A 137 -26.76 -1.06 -2.16
C ASN A 137 -25.40 -1.50 -1.60
N LEU A 138 -24.68 -0.57 -0.97
CA LEU A 138 -23.60 -0.94 -0.07
C LEU A 138 -24.29 -1.80 0.99
N PRO A 139 -23.84 -3.06 1.21
CA PRO A 139 -24.34 -3.81 2.34
C PRO A 139 -24.14 -2.91 3.56
N ALA A 140 -25.22 -2.65 4.30
CA ALA A 140 -25.11 -1.97 5.56
C ALA A 140 -23.99 -2.68 6.36
N PRO A 141 -23.06 -1.93 6.99
CA PRO A 141 -22.03 -2.55 7.80
C PRO A 141 -22.71 -3.55 8.74
N LEU A 142 -22.15 -4.76 8.80
CA LEU A 142 -22.67 -5.82 9.66
C LEU A 142 -22.90 -5.22 11.04
N SER A 143 -24.12 -5.39 11.57
CA SER A 143 -24.46 -4.94 12.92
C SER A 143 -23.39 -5.43 13.89
N ILE A 144 -23.03 -4.57 14.84
CA ILE A 144 -22.07 -4.93 15.89
C ILE A 144 -22.57 -6.24 16.53
N PRO A 145 -21.75 -7.32 16.54
CA PRO A 145 -22.16 -8.59 17.13
C PRO A 145 -22.59 -8.41 18.60
N ASP A 146 -23.57 -9.19 19.05
CA ASP A 146 -24.08 -9.10 20.43
C ASP A 146 -23.01 -9.43 21.49
N ASP A 147 -21.98 -10.19 21.13
CA ASP A 147 -20.84 -10.55 21.96
C ASP A 147 -19.69 -9.52 21.91
N TYR A 148 -19.84 -8.45 21.12
CA TYR A 148 -18.84 -7.40 21.06
C TYR A 148 -18.77 -6.67 22.41
N PRO A 149 -17.58 -6.51 23.01
CA PRO A 149 -17.41 -5.90 24.33
C PRO A 149 -17.55 -4.37 24.24
N ILE A 150 -18.77 -3.90 23.95
CA ILE A 150 -19.07 -2.49 23.66
C ILE A 150 -18.70 -1.57 24.81
N GLU A 151 -18.87 -2.02 26.05
CA GLU A 151 -18.49 -1.28 27.25
C GLU A 151 -16.97 -1.04 27.32
N SER A 152 -16.17 -2.00 26.87
CA SER A 152 -14.70 -1.86 26.86
C SER A 152 -14.25 -0.93 25.74
N ALA A 153 -14.90 -1.02 24.57
CA ALA A 153 -14.65 -0.10 23.46
C ALA A 153 -15.01 1.36 23.84
N ILE A 154 -16.16 1.57 24.48
CA ILE A 154 -16.57 2.91 24.96
C ILE A 154 -15.56 3.45 25.97
N LYS A 155 -15.10 2.64 26.92
CA LYS A 155 -14.09 3.06 27.90
C LYS A 155 -12.78 3.48 27.23
N LEU A 156 -12.30 2.72 26.24
CA LEU A 156 -11.09 3.08 25.49
C LEU A 156 -11.26 4.40 24.74
N CYS A 157 -12.45 4.65 24.17
CA CYS A 157 -12.75 5.92 23.50
C CYS A 157 -12.81 7.10 24.49
N ILE A 158 -13.42 6.93 25.67
CA ILE A 158 -13.50 8.01 26.69
C ILE A 158 -12.10 8.36 27.25
N LEU A 159 -11.20 7.38 27.27
CA LEU A 159 -9.82 7.58 27.71
C LEU A 159 -8.94 8.31 26.68
N ASP A 160 -9.41 8.44 25.43
CA ASP A 160 -8.73 9.24 24.41
C ASP A 160 -9.04 10.74 24.63
N PRO A 161 -8.02 11.58 24.87
CA PRO A 161 -8.20 13.03 25.08
C PRO A 161 -8.87 13.76 23.90
N GLY A 162 -8.78 13.23 22.67
CA GLY A 162 -9.37 13.81 21.48
C GLY A 162 -10.82 13.36 21.20
N PHE A 163 -11.30 12.33 21.89
CA PHE A 163 -12.61 11.76 21.64
C PHE A 163 -13.78 12.73 21.89
N PRO A 164 -13.78 13.56 22.96
CA PRO A 164 -14.84 14.55 23.16
C PRO A 164 -14.97 15.55 22.00
N GLU A 165 -13.84 15.97 21.41
CA GLU A 165 -13.84 16.90 20.27
C GLU A 165 -14.39 16.22 19.02
N PHE A 166 -14.05 14.94 18.80
CA PHE A 166 -14.59 14.14 17.71
C PHE A 166 -16.10 13.97 17.82
N VAL A 167 -16.61 13.60 19.01
CA VAL A 167 -18.07 13.48 19.27
C VAL A 167 -18.79 14.80 18.95
N SER A 168 -18.25 15.93 19.40
CA SER A 168 -18.83 17.26 19.12
C SER A 168 -18.89 17.57 17.61
N LYS A 169 -17.88 17.18 16.83
CA LYS A 169 -17.88 17.35 15.37
C LYS A 169 -18.94 16.46 14.71
N VAL A 170 -19.07 15.21 15.16
CA VAL A 170 -20.09 14.28 14.66
C VAL A 170 -21.49 14.79 14.95
N GLU A 171 -21.76 15.25 16.17
CA GLU A 171 -23.05 15.83 16.57
C GLU A 171 -23.42 17.04 15.71
N LYS A 172 -22.47 17.94 15.43
CA LYS A 172 -22.70 19.08 14.52
C LYS A 172 -23.13 18.63 13.13
N VAL A 173 -22.45 17.62 12.58
CA VAL A 173 -22.79 17.07 11.27
C VAL A 173 -24.19 16.46 11.28
N ILE A 174 -24.52 15.64 12.28
CA ILE A 174 -25.84 15.02 12.42
C ILE A 174 -26.94 16.08 12.57
N ASN A 175 -26.72 17.10 13.42
CA ASN A 175 -27.69 18.17 13.62
C ASN A 175 -27.96 18.96 12.33
N ASN A 176 -26.93 19.18 11.51
CA ASN A 176 -27.09 19.83 10.20
C ASN A 176 -27.88 18.98 9.19
N PHE A 177 -27.84 17.64 9.32
CA PHE A 177 -28.65 16.74 8.49
C PHE A 177 -30.10 16.62 8.99
N THR A 178 -30.31 16.72 10.30
CA THR A 178 -31.62 16.47 10.93
C THR A 178 -32.48 17.74 11.02
N ASN A 179 -31.83 18.91 11.13
CA ASN A 179 -32.47 20.22 11.13
C ASN A 179 -31.81 21.11 10.07
N PRO A 180 -32.14 20.96 8.78
CA PRO A 180 -31.62 21.85 7.76
C PRO A 180 -32.05 23.30 8.07
N PRO A 181 -31.17 24.30 7.93
CA PRO A 181 -31.56 25.70 8.07
C PRO A 181 -32.63 26.05 7.02
N LEU A 182 -33.68 26.75 7.47
CA LEU A 182 -34.72 27.34 6.62
C LEU A 182 -34.15 28.33 5.60
#